data_AF-A0A2W2ISP1-F1
#
_entry.id   AF-A0A2W2ISP1-F1
#
_cell.length_a   1.000
_cell.length_b   1.000
_cell.length_c   1.000
_cell.angle_alpha   90.00
_cell.angle_beta   90.00
_cell.angle_gamma   90.00
#
_symmetry.space_group_name_H-M   'P 1'
#
loop_
_entity.id
_entity.type
_entity.pdbx_description
1 polymer ?
#
loop_
_entity_poly.entity_id
_entity_poly.type
_entity_poly.pdbx_seq_one_letter_code
_entity_poly.pdbx_strand_id
1 'polypeptide(L)'
;NEEMHRHKERGFCCGAGGARMWMEERIGKRINDERVDEALALGPDIVSTACPFCLVMLTDSVNGKKNDGKAKESVQVVDVAQLLLDSVKTPAGPAGETAGESTPEPEPVK
;
A
#
# COMPACT_ATOMS: atom_id res chain seq x y z
N ASN A 1 -20.55 1.25 6.26
CA ASN A 1 -19.31 0.80 5.61
C ASN A 1 -19.58 0.67 4.13
N GLU A 2 -18.94 1.53 3.34
CA GLU A 2 -18.97 1.47 1.87
C GLU A 2 -17.76 0.65 1.40
N GLU A 3 -17.94 -0.18 0.38
CA GLU A 3 -16.90 -1.05 -0.17
C GLU A 3 -16.70 -0.73 -1.66
N MET A 4 -15.52 -1.04 -2.22
CA MET A 4 -15.21 -0.75 -3.62
C MET A 4 -16.24 -1.40 -4.55
N HIS A 5 -16.51 -0.77 -5.69
CA HIS A 5 -17.49 -1.27 -6.67
C HIS A 5 -17.30 -2.77 -7.02
N ARG A 6 -16.04 -3.18 -7.25
CA ARG A 6 -15.63 -4.58 -7.41
C ARG A 6 -14.90 -5.07 -6.15
N HIS A 7 -15.56 -5.94 -5.39
CA HIS A 7 -15.04 -6.55 -4.16
C HIS A 7 -15.47 -8.03 -4.06
N LYS A 8 -14.93 -8.76 -3.06
CA LYS A 8 -15.16 -10.21 -2.86
C LYS A 8 -14.86 -11.01 -4.13
N GLU A 9 -15.78 -11.86 -4.61
CA GLU A 9 -15.56 -12.65 -5.83
C GLU A 9 -15.37 -11.83 -7.11
N ARG A 10 -15.70 -10.53 -7.09
CA ARG A 10 -15.52 -9.61 -8.23
C ARG A 10 -14.25 -8.78 -8.14
N GLY A 11 -13.45 -8.95 -7.08
CA GLY A 11 -12.15 -8.29 -6.95
C GLY A 11 -11.16 -8.77 -8.02
N PHE A 12 -10.16 -7.93 -8.31
CA PHE A 12 -9.13 -8.26 -9.31
C PHE A 12 -7.73 -7.84 -8.85
N CYS A 13 -6.71 -8.40 -9.53
CA CYS A 13 -5.29 -8.25 -9.23
C CYS A 13 -4.78 -6.80 -9.44
N CYS A 14 -3.64 -6.45 -8.86
CA CYS A 14 -2.91 -5.21 -9.17
C CYS A 14 -2.20 -5.22 -10.54
N GLY A 15 -2.11 -6.40 -11.18
CA GLY A 15 -1.49 -6.57 -12.50
C GLY A 15 -0.03 -7.03 -12.49
N ALA A 16 0.65 -7.15 -11.34
CA ALA A 16 2.07 -7.55 -11.30
C ALA A 16 2.33 -9.06 -11.40
N GLY A 17 1.34 -9.91 -11.09
CA GLY A 17 1.51 -11.37 -11.03
C GLY A 17 1.99 -11.99 -12.35
N GLY A 18 2.69 -13.11 -12.28
CA GLY A 18 3.17 -13.83 -13.47
C GLY A 18 4.21 -13.05 -14.28
N ALA A 19 5.10 -12.31 -13.60
CA ALA A 19 6.12 -11.44 -14.19
C ALA A 19 5.60 -10.25 -15.00
N ARG A 20 4.28 -9.97 -14.98
CA ARG A 20 3.69 -8.85 -15.73
C ARG A 20 4.11 -7.47 -15.22
N MET A 21 4.63 -7.35 -14.01
CA MET A 21 5.26 -6.11 -13.53
C MET A 21 6.41 -5.64 -14.43
N TRP A 22 7.12 -6.58 -15.07
CA TRP A 22 8.26 -6.28 -15.94
C TRP A 22 7.90 -6.19 -17.42
N MET A 23 6.62 -6.40 -17.74
CA MET A 23 6.12 -6.34 -19.11
C MET A 23 5.32 -5.07 -19.27
N GLU A 24 5.46 -4.44 -20.43
CA GLU A 24 4.61 -3.30 -20.78
C GLU A 24 3.23 -3.79 -21.20
N GLU A 25 2.20 -3.36 -20.46
CA GLU A 25 0.82 -3.50 -20.92
C GLU A 25 0.52 -2.39 -21.94
N ARG A 26 0.09 -2.78 -23.13
CA ARG A 26 -0.19 -1.85 -24.25
C ARG A 26 -1.67 -1.73 -24.56
N ILE A 27 -2.50 -2.53 -23.87
CA ILE A 27 -3.92 -2.61 -24.12
C ILE A 27 -4.67 -1.92 -22.99
N GLY A 28 -5.42 -0.88 -23.34
CA GLY A 28 -6.32 -0.19 -22.43
C GLY A 28 -5.58 0.51 -21.28
N LYS A 29 -6.24 0.53 -20.12
CA LYS A 29 -5.75 1.18 -18.90
C LYS A 29 -4.94 0.20 -18.07
N ARG A 30 -3.84 0.65 -17.47
CA ARG A 30 -3.05 -0.18 -16.55
C ARG A 30 -3.92 -0.66 -15.39
N ILE A 31 -3.77 -1.93 -15.03
CA ILE A 31 -4.64 -2.61 -14.07
C ILE A 31 -4.54 -1.98 -12.67
N ASN A 32 -3.34 -1.60 -12.24
CA ASN A 32 -3.13 -0.90 -10.98
C ASN A 32 -3.86 0.45 -10.94
N ASP A 33 -3.85 1.23 -12.04
CA ASP A 33 -4.59 2.49 -12.14
C ASP A 33 -6.09 2.30 -12.04
N GLU A 34 -6.62 1.26 -12.67
CA GLU A 34 -8.03 0.91 -12.56
C GLU A 34 -8.40 0.55 -11.11
N ARG A 35 -7.54 -0.21 -10.42
CA ARG A 35 -7.79 -0.61 -9.04
C ARG A 35 -7.68 0.56 -8.06
N VAL A 36 -6.71 1.45 -8.26
CA VAL A 36 -6.54 2.64 -7.42
C VAL A 36 -7.69 3.62 -7.61
N ASP A 37 -8.23 3.78 -8.82
CA ASP A 37 -9.41 4.64 -9.03
C ASP A 37 -10.65 4.14 -8.25
N GLU A 38 -10.86 2.81 -8.19
CA GLU A 38 -11.92 2.25 -7.34
C GLU A 38 -11.70 2.51 -5.85
N ALA A 39 -10.45 2.42 -5.39
CA ALA A 39 -10.12 2.71 -4.01
C ALA A 39 -10.33 4.20 -3.69
N LEU A 40 -9.81 5.10 -4.53
CA LEU A 40 -9.88 6.55 -4.36
C LEU A 40 -11.31 7.09 -4.43
N ALA A 41 -12.22 6.42 -5.14
CA ALA A 41 -13.63 6.79 -5.17
C ALA A 41 -14.30 6.79 -3.78
N LEU A 42 -13.75 6.04 -2.82
CA LEU A 42 -14.21 6.00 -1.42
C LEU A 42 -13.52 7.04 -0.52
N GLY A 43 -12.62 7.86 -1.06
CA GLY A 43 -11.86 8.87 -0.33
C GLY A 43 -10.99 8.36 0.82
N PRO A 44 -10.24 7.23 0.69
CA PRO A 44 -9.44 6.65 1.76
C PRO A 44 -8.25 7.54 2.14
N ASP A 45 -7.82 7.44 3.40
CA ASP A 45 -6.53 7.98 3.84
C ASP A 45 -5.40 6.96 3.63
N ILE A 46 -5.72 5.66 3.69
CA ILE A 46 -4.76 4.56 3.57
C ILE A 46 -5.31 3.49 2.61
N VAL A 47 -4.47 3.05 1.68
CA VAL A 47 -4.67 1.85 0.86
C VAL A 47 -3.73 0.76 1.36
N SER A 48 -4.28 -0.35 1.87
CA SER A 48 -3.49 -1.45 2.41
C SER A 48 -3.40 -2.64 1.47
N THR A 49 -2.29 -3.37 1.55
CA THR A 49 -2.08 -4.65 0.87
C THR A 49 -1.24 -5.60 1.74
N ALA A 50 -1.37 -6.91 1.52
CA ALA A 50 -0.53 -7.94 2.15
C ALA A 50 0.48 -8.58 1.17
N CYS A 51 0.65 -7.97 -0.01
CA CYS A 51 1.50 -8.48 -1.09
C CYS A 51 2.53 -7.42 -1.50
N PRO A 52 3.84 -7.74 -1.51
CA PRO A 52 4.88 -6.77 -1.84
C PRO A 52 4.82 -6.28 -3.28
N PHE A 53 4.34 -7.11 -4.23
CA PHE A 53 4.13 -6.66 -5.61
C PHE A 53 2.98 -5.65 -5.71
N CYS A 54 1.87 -5.91 -5.02
CA CYS A 54 0.78 -4.96 -4.93
C CYS A 54 1.24 -3.65 -4.28
N LEU A 55 2.09 -3.72 -3.25
CA LEU A 55 2.63 -2.52 -2.61
C LEU A 55 3.33 -1.62 -3.63
N VAL A 56 4.25 -2.17 -4.43
CA VAL A 56 4.95 -1.39 -5.47
C VAL A 56 3.98 -0.86 -6.52
N MET A 57 3.11 -1.73 -7.07
CA MET A 57 2.22 -1.34 -8.16
C MET A 57 1.16 -0.31 -7.76
N LEU A 58 0.58 -0.45 -6.57
CA LEU A 58 -0.42 0.50 -6.06
C LEU A 58 0.25 1.81 -5.63
N THR A 59 1.48 1.76 -5.10
CA THR A 59 2.26 2.97 -4.79
C THR A 59 2.59 3.75 -6.07
N ASP A 60 3.05 3.08 -7.13
CA ASP A 60 3.30 3.71 -8.43
C ASP A 60 2.05 4.43 -8.94
N SER A 61 0.91 3.71 -8.94
CA SER A 61 -0.35 4.27 -9.39
C SER A 61 -0.83 5.44 -8.53
N VAL A 62 -0.83 5.31 -7.20
CA VAL A 62 -1.22 6.40 -6.28
C VAL A 62 -0.33 7.63 -6.49
N ASN A 63 0.98 7.46 -6.64
CA ASN A 63 1.89 8.57 -6.92
C ASN A 63 1.59 9.22 -8.28
N GLY A 64 1.27 8.42 -9.31
CA GLY A 64 0.78 8.94 -10.58
C GLY A 64 -0.51 9.75 -10.42
N LYS A 65 -1.47 9.27 -9.62
CA LYS A 65 -2.72 10.00 -9.33
C LYS A 65 -2.49 11.28 -8.53
N LYS A 66 -1.51 11.31 -7.62
CA LYS A 66 -1.09 12.53 -6.92
C LYS A 66 -0.53 13.57 -7.88
N ASN A 67 0.39 13.15 -8.75
CA ASN A 67 0.97 14.02 -9.79
C ASN A 67 -0.10 14.60 -10.74
N ASP A 68 -1.13 13.82 -11.04
CA ASP A 68 -2.28 14.24 -11.84
C ASP A 68 -3.29 15.14 -11.09
N GLY A 69 -3.11 15.37 -9.78
CA GLY A 69 -4.07 16.10 -8.93
C GLY A 69 -5.36 15.32 -8.63
N LYS A 70 -5.36 13.99 -8.79
CA LYS A 70 -6.52 13.09 -8.63
C LYS A 70 -6.52 12.31 -7.32
N ALA A 71 -5.46 12.41 -6.51
CA ALA A 71 -5.39 11.84 -5.18
C ALA A 71 -4.94 12.91 -4.17
N LYS A 72 -5.34 12.79 -2.90
CA LYS A 72 -4.80 13.66 -1.84
C LYS A 72 -3.33 13.31 -1.62
N GLU A 73 -2.49 14.30 -1.37
CA GLU A 73 -1.07 14.09 -1.03
C GLU A 73 -0.90 13.21 0.22
N SER A 74 -1.86 13.26 1.13
CA SER A 74 -1.88 12.48 2.37
C SER A 74 -2.20 10.99 2.18
N VAL A 75 -2.68 10.54 1.00
CA VAL A 75 -3.00 9.11 0.80
C VAL A 75 -1.72 8.28 0.89
N GLN A 76 -1.73 7.26 1.74
CA GLN A 76 -0.61 6.35 1.90
C GLN A 76 -0.94 4.96 1.35
N VAL A 77 0.05 4.29 0.79
CA VAL A 77 -0.03 2.86 0.47
C VAL A 77 0.90 2.12 1.42
N VAL A 78 0.37 1.17 2.18
CA VAL A 78 1.11 0.50 3.26
C VAL A 78 0.87 -1.00 3.25
N ASP A 79 1.82 -1.75 3.79
CA ASP A 79 1.61 -3.17 4.07
C ASP A 79 0.69 -3.37 5.28
N VAL A 80 -0.10 -4.44 5.29
CA VAL A 80 -0.98 -4.80 6.41
C VAL A 80 -0.22 -4.92 7.74
N ALA A 81 1.04 -5.36 7.72
CA ALA A 81 1.88 -5.44 8.91
C ALA A 81 2.23 -4.04 9.48
N GLN A 82 2.39 -3.03 8.62
CA GLN A 82 2.61 -1.65 9.07
C GLN A 82 1.35 -1.08 9.72
N LEU A 83 0.18 -1.34 9.13
CA LEU A 83 -1.12 -0.99 9.72
C LEU A 83 -1.35 -1.65 11.08
N LEU A 84 -0.99 -2.93 11.19
CA LEU A 84 -1.06 -3.64 12.46
C LEU A 84 -0.12 -2.99 13.49
N LEU A 85 1.13 -2.73 13.10
CA LEU A 85 2.11 -2.09 13.97
C LEU A 85 1.61 -0.73 14.49
N ASP A 86 1.04 0.10 13.62
CA ASP A 86 0.51 1.41 14.02
C ASP A 86 -0.74 1.29 14.91
N SER A 87 -1.49 0.19 14.80
CA SER A 87 -2.65 -0.09 15.65
C SER A 87 -2.27 -0.58 17.05
N VAL A 88 -1.09 -1.20 17.22
CA VAL A 88 -0.65 -1.79 18.50
C VAL A 88 0.39 -0.96 19.25
N LYS A 89 1.00 0.04 18.60
CA LYS A 89 1.86 1.02 19.29
C LYS A 89 1.03 1.82 20.29
N THR A 90 1.32 1.66 21.58
CA THR A 90 0.82 2.57 22.61
C THR A 90 1.35 3.98 22.31
N PRO A 91 0.53 5.05 22.37
CA PRO A 91 1.04 6.40 22.31
C PRO A 91 2.11 6.53 23.39
N ALA A 92 3.33 6.90 23.01
CA ALA A 92 4.36 7.20 23.99
C ALA A 92 3.76 8.24 24.95
N GLY A 93 3.74 7.91 26.24
CA GLY A 93 3.48 8.91 27.28
C GLY A 93 4.42 10.10 27.10
N PRO A 94 4.12 11.25 27.72
CA PRO A 94 4.90 12.47 27.53
C PRO A 94 6.39 12.16 27.73
N ALA A 95 7.18 12.53 26.71
CA ALA A 95 8.58 12.16 26.54
C ALA A 95 9.39 12.29 27.83
N GLY A 96 9.96 11.17 28.27
CA GLY A 96 10.79 11.13 29.47
C GLY A 96 11.22 9.74 29.87
N GLU A 97 11.86 8.99 28.98
CA GLU A 97 13.03 8.14 29.28
C GLU A 97 13.45 7.38 28.02
N THR A 98 14.67 7.69 27.57
CA THR A 98 15.39 6.95 26.54
C THR A 98 15.65 5.53 27.01
N ALA A 99 15.03 4.53 26.37
CA ALA A 99 15.56 3.17 26.38
C ALA A 99 16.08 2.88 24.97
N GLY A 100 17.39 3.03 24.80
CA GLY A 100 18.07 2.48 23.63
C GLY A 100 17.93 0.96 23.68
N GLU A 101 17.16 0.40 22.77
CA GLU A 101 17.19 -1.03 22.49
C GLU A 101 17.86 -1.20 21.13
N SER A 102 19.18 -1.34 21.16
CA SER A 102 19.93 -1.85 20.02
C SER A 102 19.56 -3.33 19.86
N THR A 103 18.63 -3.65 18.97
CA THR A 103 18.45 -5.03 18.51
C THR A 103 19.75 -5.44 17.81
N PRO A 104 20.48 -6.46 18.29
CA PRO A 104 21.69 -6.90 17.59
C PRO A 104 21.28 -7.50 16.23
N GLU A 105 21.95 -7.04 15.18
CA GLU A 105 21.82 -7.55 13.82
C GLU A 105 22.21 -9.05 13.82
N PRO A 106 21.35 -9.96 13.32
CA PRO A 106 21.70 -11.38 13.28
C PRO A 106 22.84 -11.58 12.27
N GLU A 107 23.98 -12.07 12.75
CA GLU A 107 25.12 -12.37 11.89
C GLU A 107 24.76 -13.45 10.86
N PRO A 108 25.24 -13.33 9.60
CA PRO A 108 24.99 -14.34 8.58
C PRO A 108 25.66 -15.67 8.96
N VAL A 109 24.86 -16.73 9.00
CA VAL A 109 25.34 -18.10 9.18
C VAL A 109 26.17 -18.49 7.96
N LYS A 110 27.43 -18.90 8.16
CA LYS A 110 28.31 -19.45 7.13
C LYS A 110 27.91 -20.86 6.73
#